data_AF-A0A959KUU5-F1
#
_entry.id   AF-A0A959KUU5-F1
#
_cell.length_a   1.000
_cell.length_b   1.000
_cell.length_c   1.000
_cell.angle_alpha   90.00
_cell.angle_beta   90.00
_cell.angle_gamma   90.00
#
_symmetry.space_group_name_H-M   'P 1'
#
loop_
_entity.id
_entity.type
_entity.pdbx_description
1 polymer ?
#
loop_
_entity_poly.entity_id
_entity_poly.type
_entity_poly.pdbx_seq_one_letter_code
_entity_poly.pdbx_strand_id
1 'polypeptide(L)'
;KGDLFDQESKLARSGIADLFQRIEVVSEKDEPTYQEVLQRNGVDMSTFLMVGNSLKSDILPICRLGGRAVHIPFHTTWQHEQLEQHRIDGHDYAELPDISLLPGFLEL
;
A
#
# COMPACT_ATOMS: atom_id res chain seq x y z
N LYS A 1 -11.92 12.73 6.76
CA LYS A 1 -10.85 12.03 6.01
C LYS A 1 -9.63 12.94 6.08
N GLY A 2 -8.46 12.42 6.47
CA GLY A 2 -7.45 13.10 7.30
C GLY A 2 -6.92 14.45 6.81
N ASP A 3 -6.74 15.37 7.74
CA ASP A 3 -6.08 16.66 7.53
C ASP A 3 -4.61 16.44 7.10
N LEU A 4 -4.13 17.22 6.13
CA LEU A 4 -2.72 17.23 5.69
C LEU A 4 -1.80 17.38 6.90
N PHE A 5 -2.14 18.28 7.81
CA PHE A 5 -1.37 18.56 9.02
C PHE A 5 -1.34 17.36 9.98
N ASP A 6 -2.42 16.58 10.05
CA ASP A 6 -2.47 15.37 10.89
C ASP A 6 -1.57 14.26 10.31
N GLN A 7 -1.50 14.13 8.99
CA GLN A 7 -0.63 13.14 8.35
C GLN A 7 0.84 13.52 8.48
N GLU A 8 1.19 14.79 8.27
CA GLU A 8 2.54 15.31 8.51
C GLU A 8 2.94 15.12 9.98
N SER A 9 2.03 15.42 10.91
CA SER A 9 2.25 15.23 12.34
C SER A 9 2.45 13.75 12.72
N LYS A 10 1.68 12.83 12.13
CA LYS A 10 1.85 11.39 12.35
C LYS A 10 3.20 10.89 11.85
N LEU A 11 3.62 11.35 10.67
CA LEU A 11 4.89 10.98 10.08
C LEU A 11 6.08 11.54 10.89
N ALA A 12 5.98 12.77 11.39
CA ALA A 12 6.99 13.34 12.26
C ALA A 12 7.11 12.55 13.58
N ARG A 13 5.97 12.15 14.17
CA ARG A 13 5.94 11.39 15.43
C ARG A 13 6.40 9.94 15.28
N SER A 14 6.29 9.33 14.10
CA SER A 14 6.70 7.94 13.89
C SER A 14 8.21 7.76 13.83
N GLY A 15 8.97 8.83 13.59
CA GLY A 15 10.44 8.78 13.53
C GLY A 15 11.00 8.08 12.28
N ILE A 16 10.15 7.77 11.30
CA ILE A 16 10.54 7.08 10.05
C ILE A 16 10.46 7.98 8.82
N ALA A 17 10.19 9.29 8.99
CA ALA A 17 10.06 10.25 7.89
C ALA A 17 11.29 10.22 6.96
N ASP A 18 12.49 10.13 7.53
CA ASP A 18 13.76 10.12 6.81
C ASP A 18 14.00 8.85 5.98
N LEU A 19 13.19 7.79 6.17
CA LEU A 19 13.24 6.58 5.35
C LEU A 19 12.50 6.74 4.02
N PHE A 20 11.67 7.77 3.88
CA PHE A 20 10.89 8.02 2.67
C PHE A 20 11.58 9.07 1.80
N GLN A 21 11.88 8.70 0.56
CA GLN A 21 12.41 9.65 -0.42
C GLN A 21 11.37 10.72 -0.80
N ARG A 22 10.08 10.36 -0.73
CA ARG A 22 8.94 11.21 -1.12
C ARG A 22 7.72 10.85 -0.28
N ILE A 23 6.89 11.85 0.00
CA ILE A 23 5.65 11.72 0.76
C ILE A 23 4.55 12.41 -0.05
N GLU A 24 3.46 11.68 -0.31
CA GLU A 24 2.31 12.17 -1.06
C GLU A 24 1.07 12.08 -0.17
N VAL A 25 0.46 13.22 0.13
CA VAL A 25 -0.77 13.28 0.92
C VAL A 25 -1.92 13.65 0.01
N VAL A 26 -2.88 12.74 -0.10
CA VAL A 26 -4.01 12.84 -1.03
C VAL A 26 -5.35 12.87 -0.29
N SER A 27 -6.34 13.56 -0.85
CA SER A 27 -7.71 13.65 -0.29
C SER A 27 -8.48 12.33 -0.42
N GLU A 28 -8.25 11.63 -1.53
CA GLU A 28 -8.91 10.40 -1.95
C GLU A 28 -7.83 9.40 -2.39
N LYS A 29 -8.08 8.11 -2.23
CA LYS A 29 -7.19 7.05 -2.73
C LYS A 29 -8.01 6.19 -3.69
N ASP A 30 -8.06 6.65 -4.93
CA ASP A 30 -8.78 6.03 -6.04
C ASP A 30 -7.85 5.90 -7.26
N GLU A 31 -8.34 5.25 -8.31
CA GLU A 31 -7.54 4.92 -9.49
C GLU A 31 -6.94 6.18 -10.15
N PRO A 32 -7.70 7.28 -10.41
CA PRO A 32 -7.14 8.49 -10.99
C PRO A 32 -6.05 9.14 -10.10
N THR A 33 -6.26 9.16 -8.78
CA THR A 33 -5.28 9.76 -7.86
C THR A 33 -3.97 9.00 -7.87
N TYR A 34 -4.01 7.66 -7.87
CA TYR A 34 -2.80 6.85 -7.95
C TYR A 34 -2.06 7.04 -9.28
N GLN A 35 -2.78 7.09 -10.40
CA GLN A 35 -2.15 7.35 -11.71
C GLN A 35 -1.45 8.72 -11.72
N GLU A 36 -2.10 9.75 -11.21
CA GLU A 36 -1.53 11.10 -11.14
C GLU A 36 -0.28 11.16 -10.24
N VAL A 37 -0.34 10.55 -9.06
CA VAL A 37 0.81 10.48 -8.14
C VAL A 37 1.99 9.76 -8.79
N LEU A 38 1.76 8.60 -9.40
CA LEU A 38 2.83 7.83 -10.05
C LEU A 38 3.41 8.58 -11.25
N GLN A 39 2.57 9.23 -12.06
CA GLN A 39 3.01 10.04 -13.20
C GLN A 39 3.90 11.21 -12.75
N ARG A 40 3.47 11.98 -11.74
CA ARG A 40 4.24 13.11 -11.19
C ARG A 40 5.61 12.67 -10.64
N ASN A 41 5.69 11.45 -10.14
CA ASN A 41 6.90 10.87 -9.58
C ASN A 41 7.72 10.05 -10.59
N GLY A 42 7.27 9.94 -11.85
CA GLY A 42 7.96 9.17 -12.88
C GLY A 42 8.06 7.68 -12.60
N VAL A 43 7.09 7.12 -11.86
CA VAL A 43 7.05 5.70 -11.49
C VAL A 43 6.10 4.96 -12.42
N ASP A 44 6.56 3.86 -13.02
CA ASP A 44 5.73 2.99 -13.84
C ASP A 44 4.93 2.01 -12.96
N MET A 45 3.64 1.82 -13.27
CA MET A 45 2.75 0.91 -12.53
C MET A 45 3.29 -0.52 -12.46
N SER A 46 3.97 -1.02 -13.50
CA SER A 46 4.55 -2.37 -13.53
C SER A 46 5.70 -2.56 -12.54
N THR A 47 6.33 -1.46 -12.11
CA THR A 47 7.44 -1.43 -11.15
C THR A 47 6.99 -0.99 -9.75
N PHE A 48 5.72 -0.64 -9.60
CA PHE A 48 5.14 -0.16 -8.36
C PHE A 48 4.55 -1.30 -7.52
N LEU A 49 4.73 -1.21 -6.20
CA LEU A 49 4.09 -2.08 -5.21
C LEU A 49 3.40 -1.22 -4.16
N MET A 50 2.09 -1.41 -4.00
CA MET A 50 1.34 -0.79 -2.91
C MET A 50 1.29 -1.71 -1.70
N VAL A 51 1.58 -1.18 -0.52
CA VAL A 51 1.43 -1.90 0.76
C VAL A 51 0.47 -1.10 1.63
N GLY A 52 -0.57 -1.76 2.14
CA GLY A 52 -1.57 -1.08 2.95
C GLY A 52 -2.49 -2.02 3.70
N ASN A 53 -3.22 -1.46 4.67
CA ASN A 53 -4.11 -2.22 5.53
C ASN A 53 -5.59 -2.11 5.13
N SER A 54 -5.89 -1.35 4.07
CA SER A 54 -7.26 -1.14 3.59
C SER A 54 -7.42 -1.71 2.19
N LEU A 55 -8.19 -2.78 2.06
CA LEU A 55 -8.57 -3.36 0.76
C LEU A 55 -9.20 -2.32 -0.17
N LYS A 56 -10.08 -1.45 0.37
CA LYS A 56 -10.84 -0.49 -0.42
C LYS A 56 -9.99 0.63 -1.01
N SER A 57 -9.07 1.17 -0.23
CA SER A 57 -8.35 2.41 -0.57
C SER A 57 -6.90 2.18 -0.97
N ASP A 58 -6.27 1.10 -0.51
CA ASP A 58 -4.87 0.81 -0.82
C ASP A 58 -4.77 -0.27 -1.90
N ILE A 59 -5.53 -1.36 -1.79
CA ILE A 59 -5.32 -2.56 -2.61
C ILE A 59 -6.12 -2.51 -3.92
N LEU A 60 -7.45 -2.35 -3.82
CA LEU A 60 -8.36 -2.41 -4.95
C LEU A 60 -8.04 -1.43 -6.08
N PRO A 61 -7.76 -0.14 -5.83
CA PRO A 61 -7.44 0.81 -6.90
C PRO A 61 -6.20 0.38 -7.70
N ILE A 62 -5.19 -0.16 -7.01
CA ILE A 62 -3.94 -0.59 -7.63
C ILE A 62 -4.15 -1.86 -8.46
N CYS A 63 -4.87 -2.83 -7.91
CA CYS A 63 -5.25 -4.05 -8.62
C CYS A 63 -6.02 -3.74 -9.92
N ARG A 64 -6.98 -2.81 -9.89
CA ARG A 64 -7.75 -2.39 -11.07
C ARG A 64 -6.92 -1.68 -12.13
N LEU A 65 -5.87 -0.99 -11.72
CA LEU A 65 -4.87 -0.41 -12.61
C LEU A 65 -3.85 -1.44 -13.15
N GLY A 66 -3.98 -2.72 -12.77
CA GLY A 66 -3.06 -3.79 -13.16
C GLY A 66 -1.73 -3.79 -12.39
N GLY A 67 -1.67 -3.06 -11.27
CA GLY A 67 -0.49 -2.99 -10.41
C GLY A 67 -0.42 -4.12 -9.38
N ARG A 68 0.72 -4.19 -8.68
CA ARG A 68 0.95 -5.14 -7.59
C ARG A 68 0.57 -4.52 -6.26
N ALA A 69 -0.10 -5.28 -5.40
CA ALA A 69 -0.48 -4.83 -4.07
C ALA A 69 -0.33 -5.92 -3.01
N VAL A 70 0.01 -5.49 -1.79
CA VAL A 70 0.16 -6.31 -0.59
C VAL A 70 -0.75 -5.76 0.51
N HIS A 71 -1.69 -6.59 0.96
CA HIS A 71 -2.56 -6.30 2.08
C HIS A 71 -1.91 -6.74 3.39
N ILE A 72 -1.90 -5.87 4.41
CA ILE A 72 -1.45 -6.19 5.77
C ILE A 72 -2.54 -5.79 6.75
N PRO A 73 -3.42 -6.71 7.19
CA PRO A 73 -4.53 -6.39 8.08
C PRO A 73 -4.08 -5.79 9.42
N PHE A 74 -4.79 -4.78 9.93
CA PHE A 74 -4.46 -4.12 11.22
C PHE A 74 -4.78 -5.00 12.45
N HIS A 75 -5.60 -6.03 12.28
CA HIS A 75 -6.01 -6.95 13.33
C HIS A 75 -5.82 -8.40 12.89
N THR A 76 -4.56 -8.82 12.73
CA THR A 76 -4.25 -10.24 12.54
C THR A 76 -4.40 -10.95 13.88
N THR A 77 -5.54 -11.61 14.06
CA THR A 77 -5.70 -12.64 15.08
C THR A 77 -4.71 -13.75 14.73
N TRP A 78 -3.86 -14.18 15.67
CA TRP A 78 -2.85 -15.23 15.51
C TRP A 78 -3.43 -16.54 14.92
N GLN A 79 -3.61 -16.62 13.61
CA GLN A 79 -4.02 -17.83 12.91
C GLN A 79 -3.19 -17.95 11.64
N HIS A 80 -2.15 -18.80 11.74
CA HIS A 80 -1.32 -19.32 10.66
C HIS A 80 -0.58 -18.28 9.79
N GLU A 81 0.74 -18.19 9.99
CA GLU A 81 1.69 -17.49 9.12
C GLU A 81 1.74 -18.14 7.73
N GLN A 82 0.78 -17.83 6.86
CA GLN A 82 0.82 -18.24 5.46
C GLN A 82 0.70 -17.02 4.55
N LEU A 83 1.55 -17.00 3.52
CA LEU A 83 1.41 -16.08 2.39
C LEU A 83 0.22 -16.55 1.57
N GLU A 84 -0.87 -15.77 1.57
CA GLU A 84 -2.06 -16.12 0.82
C GLU A 84 -2.21 -15.20 -0.40
N GLN A 85 -2.32 -15.81 -1.57
CA GLN A 85 -2.73 -15.11 -2.79
C GLN A 85 -4.25 -15.06 -2.84
N HIS A 86 -4.76 -13.84 -2.91
CA HIS A 86 -6.18 -13.56 -2.89
C HIS A 86 -6.63 -12.90 -4.19
N ARG A 87 -7.90 -13.09 -4.53
CA ARG A 87 -8.51 -12.49 -5.70
C ARG A 87 -9.74 -11.68 -5.31
N ILE A 88 -9.79 -10.42 -5.75
CA ILE A 88 -10.94 -9.53 -5.57
C ILE A 88 -11.26 -8.84 -6.89
N ASP A 89 -12.54 -8.81 -7.27
CA ASP A 89 -13.00 -8.27 -8.55
C ASP A 89 -12.25 -8.79 -9.78
N GLY A 90 -11.67 -10.00 -9.70
CA GLY A 90 -10.91 -10.61 -10.78
C GLY A 90 -9.41 -10.30 -10.79
N HIS A 91 -8.91 -9.54 -9.82
CA HIS A 91 -7.51 -9.12 -9.70
C HIS A 91 -6.83 -9.76 -8.49
N ASP A 92 -5.56 -10.12 -8.66
CA ASP A 92 -4.75 -10.77 -7.63
C ASP A 92 -4.06 -9.73 -6.72
N TYR A 93 -3.95 -10.08 -5.44
CA TYR A 93 -3.11 -9.38 -4.46
C TYR A 93 -2.52 -10.40 -3.47
N ALA A 94 -1.41 -10.04 -2.84
CA ALA A 94 -0.84 -10.84 -1.76
C ALA A 94 -1.31 -10.32 -0.41
N GLU A 95 -1.51 -11.21 0.56
CA GLU A 95 -1.73 -10.83 1.95
C GLU A 95 -0.53 -11.28 2.80
N LEU A 96 -0.04 -10.37 3.66
CA LEU A 96 0.96 -10.68 4.68
C LEU A 96 0.35 -10.47 6.07
N PRO A 97 0.61 -11.37 7.04
CA PRO A 97 0.14 -11.18 8.40
C PRO A 97 0.87 -10.05 9.14
N ASP A 98 2.10 -9.72 8.71
CA ASP A 98 2.96 -8.71 9.33
C ASP A 98 3.92 -8.07 8.29
N ILE A 99 4.26 -6.79 8.48
CA ILE A 99 5.14 -6.02 7.57
C ILE A 99 6.59 -6.51 7.56
N SER A 100 7.04 -7.18 8.62
CA SER A 100 8.39 -7.76 8.70
C SER A 100 8.64 -8.86 7.66
N LEU A 101 7.59 -9.43 7.08
CA LEU A 101 7.69 -10.44 6.01
C LEU A 101 7.83 -9.83 4.61
N LEU A 102 7.62 -8.51 4.47
CA LEU A 102 7.68 -7.81 3.18
C LEU A 102 9.03 -7.95 2.47
N PRO A 103 10.20 -7.85 3.15
CA PRO A 103 11.49 -8.05 2.48
C PRO A 103 11.61 -9.43 1.81
N GLY A 104 11.20 -10.49 2.50
CA GLY A 104 11.21 -11.85 1.94
C GLY A 104 10.25 -12.01 0.76
N PHE A 105 9.13 -11.28 0.74
CA PHE A 105 8.21 -11.24 -0.40
C PHE A 105 8.81 -10.54 -1.63
N LEU A 106 9.66 -9.53 -1.44
CA LEU A 106 10.30 -8.79 -2.53
C LEU A 106 11.42 -9.59 -3.23
N GLU A 107 11.95 -10.61 -2.56
CA GLU A 107 13.01 -11.48 -3.08
C GLU A 107 12.49 -12.68 -3.89
N LEU A 108 11.16 -12.88 -3.95
CA LEU A 108 10.48 -13.91 -4.75
C LEU A 108 10.28 -13.48 -6.20
#